data_AF-K7A7K8-F1
#
_entry.id   AF-K7A7K8-F1
#
_cell.length_a   1.000
_cell.length_b   1.000
_cell.length_c   1.000
_cell.angle_alpha   90.00
_cell.angle_beta   90.00
_cell.angle_gamma   90.00
#
_symmetry.space_group_name_H-M   'P 1'
#
loop_
_entity.id
_entity.type
_entity.pdbx_description
1 polymer ?
#
loop_
_entity_poly.entity_id
_entity_poly.type
_entity_poly.pdbx_seq_one_letter_code
_entity_poly.pdbx_strand_id
1 'polypeptide(L)'
;MIKNFTVLREDNSIRNISCPENEIGNQIETGEVISDKFYSNELYKYDGFDFILKSEDEKVLSKTLAKRVSELEIQLLQAGIALQNHRETYKSMSRNACVDLINQAAGRARTRAVSQGNLLVMEYERLIIQVNTWIAAGRDSADVPGMLNSYATHSGMTATNAADYIVAASDAYDTLLANTYDKRHQGAAAVNAATEDYAVVAQTYIDYLDTL
;
A
#
# COMPACT_ATOMS: atom_id res chain seq x y z
N MET A 1 2.14 26.89 -8.96
CA MET A 1 1.81 25.69 -8.17
C MET A 1 2.09 26.04 -6.71
N ILE A 2 1.12 25.84 -5.81
CA ILE A 2 1.33 26.10 -4.37
C ILE A 2 2.19 24.95 -3.81
N LYS A 3 3.27 25.29 -3.12
CA LYS A 3 4.14 24.35 -2.40
C LYS A 3 4.07 24.65 -0.90
N ASN A 4 4.35 23.63 -0.08
CA ASN A 4 4.48 23.77 1.37
C ASN A 4 5.96 23.82 1.73
N PHE A 5 6.36 24.82 2.50
CA PHE A 5 7.72 25.04 2.96
C PHE A 5 7.76 25.01 4.48
N THR A 6 8.86 24.50 5.03
CA THR A 6 9.16 24.61 6.46
C THR A 6 10.21 25.67 6.66
N VAL A 7 9.94 26.58 7.59
CA VAL A 7 10.84 27.67 7.95
C VAL A 7 11.29 27.52 9.38
N LEU A 8 12.61 27.50 9.56
CA LEU A 8 13.30 27.49 10.83
C LEU A 8 13.68 28.92 11.22
N ARG A 9 13.26 29.34 12.41
CA ARG A 9 13.60 30.64 12.99
C ARG A 9 14.89 30.56 13.83
N GLU A 10 15.47 31.71 14.13
CA GLU A 10 16.69 31.82 14.95
C GLU A 10 16.52 31.22 16.37
N ASP A 11 15.28 31.20 16.89
CA ASP A 11 14.95 30.58 18.17
C ASP A 11 14.74 29.06 18.08
N ASN A 12 15.07 28.45 16.93
CA ASN A 12 14.81 27.06 16.57
C ASN A 12 13.33 26.67 16.51
N SER A 13 12.41 27.64 16.53
CA SER A 13 10.99 27.37 16.31
C SER A 13 10.68 27.15 14.83
N ILE A 14 9.68 26.31 14.57
CA ILE A 14 9.29 25.90 13.22
C ILE A 14 7.94 26.51 12.87
N ARG A 15 7.84 27.10 11.68
CA ARG A 15 6.57 27.49 11.07
C ARG A 15 6.44 26.95 9.64
N ASN A 16 5.21 26.70 9.22
CA ASN A 16 4.91 26.19 7.88
C ASN A 16 4.21 27.25 7.04
N ILE A 17 4.63 27.38 5.79
CA ILE A 17 4.13 28.36 4.83
C ILE A 17 3.66 27.62 3.58
N SER A 18 2.48 27.97 3.08
CA SER A 18 1.95 27.47 1.81
C SER A 18 1.87 28.63 0.83
N CYS A 19 2.74 28.65 -0.18
CA CYS A 19 2.77 29.71 -1.18
C CYS A 19 3.29 29.19 -2.54
N PRO A 20 3.11 29.94 -3.64
CA PRO A 20 3.86 29.72 -4.86
C PRO A 20 5.37 29.76 -4.61
N GLU A 21 6.14 28.90 -5.27
CA GLU A 21 7.60 28.81 -5.10
C GLU A 21 8.34 30.12 -5.39
N ASN A 22 7.85 30.90 -6.35
CA ASN A 22 8.38 32.22 -6.68
C ASN A 22 8.05 33.31 -5.65
N GLU A 23 7.22 33.01 -4.64
CA GLU A 23 6.82 33.96 -3.60
C GLU A 23 7.44 33.68 -2.23
N ILE A 24 8.16 32.56 -2.06
CA ILE A 24 8.72 32.17 -0.75
C ILE A 24 9.71 33.21 -0.20
N GLY A 25 10.47 33.88 -1.09
CA GLY A 25 11.41 34.93 -0.71
C GLY A 25 10.75 36.14 -0.05
N ASN A 26 9.44 36.37 -0.27
CA ASN A 26 8.69 37.45 0.36
C ASN A 26 8.07 37.03 1.71
N GLN A 27 8.10 35.74 2.04
CA GLN A 27 7.48 35.17 3.23
C GLN A 27 8.51 34.85 4.34
N ILE A 28 9.80 35.00 4.04
CA ILE A 28 10.90 34.76 4.96
C ILE A 28 11.47 36.04 5.57
N GLU A 29 11.86 35.96 6.83
CA GLU A 29 12.52 37.01 7.58
C GLU A 29 14.04 36.78 7.60
N THR A 30 14.82 37.84 7.85
CA THR A 30 16.28 37.73 7.97
C THR A 30 16.66 36.74 9.07
N GLY A 31 17.54 35.79 8.76
CA GLY A 31 17.99 34.75 9.69
C GLY A 31 17.16 33.46 9.64
N GLU A 32 16.04 33.43 8.91
CA GLU A 32 15.26 32.22 8.72
C GLU A 32 15.87 31.28 7.65
N VAL A 33 15.81 29.97 7.90
CA VAL A 33 16.27 28.92 6.97
C VAL A 33 15.06 28.16 6.42
N ILE A 34 15.02 27.97 5.10
CA ILE A 34 13.92 27.28 4.42
C ILE A 34 14.31 25.83 4.09
N SER A 35 13.39 24.91 4.31
CA SER A 35 13.37 23.59 3.69
C SER A 35 12.21 23.48 2.71
N ASP A 36 12.47 22.89 1.54
CA ASP A 36 11.47 22.50 0.54
C ASP A 36 10.68 21.24 0.96
N LYS A 37 11.06 20.63 2.08
CA LYS A 37 10.35 19.54 2.74
C LYS A 37 9.45 20.08 3.84
N PHE A 38 8.34 19.38 4.08
CA PHE A 38 7.37 19.75 5.10
C PHE A 38 7.62 18.99 6.41
N TYR A 39 7.98 19.72 7.46
CA TYR A 39 8.10 19.25 8.83
C TYR A 39 7.08 19.98 9.71
N SER A 40 6.07 19.24 10.18
CA SER A 40 5.09 19.79 11.12
C SER A 40 5.75 20.07 12.47
N ASN A 41 5.56 21.27 13.01
CA ASN A 41 5.98 21.60 14.39
C ASN A 41 5.25 20.71 15.43
N GLU A 42 4.16 20.03 15.08
CA GLU A 42 3.53 19.07 15.99
C GLU A 42 4.37 17.80 16.18
N LEU A 43 5.12 17.42 15.16
CA LEU A 43 5.82 16.13 15.08
C LEU A 43 7.34 16.25 15.11
N TYR A 44 7.89 17.37 14.65
CA TYR A 44 9.32 17.56 14.46
C TYR A 44 9.85 18.74 15.27
N LYS A 45 11.08 18.63 15.74
CA LYS A 45 11.88 19.73 16.32
C LYS A 45 13.23 19.78 15.60
N TYR A 46 13.85 20.95 15.61
CA TYR A 46 15.22 21.10 15.13
C TYR A 46 16.18 20.91 16.30
N ASP A 47 17.20 20.06 16.15
CA ASP A 47 18.17 19.75 17.22
C ASP A 47 19.46 20.58 17.15
N GLY A 48 19.54 21.50 16.18
CA GLY A 48 20.74 22.27 15.86
C GLY A 48 21.45 21.79 14.59
N PHE A 49 21.18 20.56 14.14
CA PHE A 49 21.78 19.95 12.95
C PHE A 49 20.74 19.49 11.92
N ASP A 50 19.62 18.89 12.36
CA ASP A 50 18.54 18.40 11.50
C ASP A 50 17.15 18.45 12.17
N PHE A 51 16.10 18.20 11.39
CA PHE A 51 14.74 18.01 11.87
C PHE A 51 14.56 16.57 12.37
N ILE A 52 14.40 16.42 13.68
CA ILE A 52 14.17 15.12 14.33
C ILE A 52 12.74 15.02 14.84
N LEU A 53 12.21 13.79 14.90
CA LEU A 53 10.90 13.54 15.48
C LEU A 53 10.93 13.89 16.97
N LYS A 54 9.94 14.64 17.44
CA LYS A 54 9.69 14.89 18.86
C LYS A 54 9.45 13.56 19.56
N SER A 55 9.93 13.42 20.79
CA SER A 55 9.55 12.28 21.63
C SER A 55 8.04 12.31 21.91
N GLU A 56 7.45 11.18 22.30
CA GLU A 56 6.00 11.13 22.61
C GLU A 56 5.59 12.17 23.67
N ASP A 57 6.47 12.47 24.62
CA ASP A 57 6.23 13.47 25.66
C ASP A 57 6.31 14.92 25.13
N GLU A 58 6.99 15.13 24.00
CA GLU A 58 7.19 16.43 23.35
C GLU A 58 6.16 16.72 22.24
N LYS A 59 5.48 15.69 21.74
CA LYS A 59 4.44 15.83 20.71
C LYS A 59 3.22 16.52 21.30
N VAL A 60 2.93 17.75 20.87
CA VAL A 60 1.60 18.37 21.05
C VAL A 60 0.66 17.78 20.01
N LEU A 61 0.47 16.47 20.03
CA LEU A 61 -0.63 15.85 19.31
C LEU A 61 -1.90 16.27 20.05
N SER A 62 -2.73 17.09 19.39
CA SER A 62 -4.11 17.23 19.87
C SER A 62 -4.64 15.80 20.01
N LYS A 63 -5.03 15.41 21.22
CA LYS A 63 -5.52 14.06 21.54
C LYS A 63 -6.61 13.59 20.56
N THR A 64 -7.24 14.52 19.84
CA THR A 64 -8.23 14.33 18.78
C THR A 64 -7.67 13.89 17.43
N LEU A 65 -6.50 14.36 16.98
CA LEU A 65 -5.95 13.99 15.66
C LEU A 65 -5.25 12.63 15.72
N ALA A 66 -4.42 12.38 16.75
CA ALA A 66 -3.83 11.05 16.98
C ALA A 66 -4.91 9.99 17.17
N LYS A 67 -5.96 10.30 17.96
CA LYS A 67 -7.11 9.42 18.12
C LYS A 67 -7.87 9.21 16.82
N ARG A 68 -8.06 10.26 16.00
CA ARG A 68 -8.68 10.13 14.67
C ARG A 68 -7.84 9.30 13.70
N VAL A 69 -6.51 9.47 13.69
CA VAL A 69 -5.61 8.68 12.85
C VAL A 69 -5.63 7.23 13.31
N SER A 70 -5.52 6.95 14.61
CA SER A 70 -5.66 5.59 15.12
C SER A 70 -7.05 5.00 14.92
N GLU A 71 -8.12 5.78 15.04
CA GLU A 71 -9.49 5.35 14.73
C GLU A 71 -9.65 5.06 13.24
N LEU A 72 -9.06 5.89 12.36
CA LEU A 72 -9.07 5.68 10.91
C LEU A 72 -8.24 4.44 10.54
N GLU A 73 -7.07 4.26 11.16
CA GLU A 73 -6.24 3.07 11.00
C GLU A 73 -7.00 1.83 11.44
N ILE A 74 -7.65 1.85 12.61
CA ILE A 74 -8.51 0.75 13.09
C ILE A 74 -9.68 0.51 12.14
N GLN A 75 -10.33 1.55 11.62
CA GLN A 75 -11.44 1.41 10.66
C GLN A 75 -10.96 0.85 9.32
N LEU A 76 -9.79 1.26 8.83
CA LEU A 76 -9.19 0.77 7.59
C LEU A 76 -8.72 -0.68 7.75
N LEU A 77 -8.17 -1.03 8.92
CA LEU A 77 -7.86 -2.40 9.32
C LEU A 77 -9.12 -3.27 9.37
N GLN A 78 -10.21 -2.78 9.98
CA GLN A 78 -11.51 -3.45 10.04
C GLN A 78 -12.17 -3.58 8.67
N ALA A 79 -11.95 -2.61 7.77
CA ALA A 79 -12.46 -2.61 6.40
C ALA A 79 -11.63 -3.49 5.44
N GLY A 80 -10.54 -4.12 5.92
CA GLY A 80 -9.66 -4.94 5.10
C GLY A 80 -8.83 -4.14 4.09
N ILE A 81 -8.72 -2.82 4.27
CA ILE A 81 -7.92 -1.93 3.42
C ILE A 81 -6.49 -1.97 3.93
N ALA A 82 -5.58 -2.44 3.10
CA ALA A 82 -4.19 -2.55 3.46
C ALA A 82 -3.47 -1.19 3.39
N LEU A 83 -2.90 -0.75 4.50
CA LEU A 83 -2.15 0.49 4.60
C LEU A 83 -0.69 0.29 4.15
N GLN A 84 -0.06 1.35 3.64
CA GLN A 84 1.40 1.41 3.50
C GLN A 84 1.99 1.60 4.91
N ASN A 85 2.82 0.66 5.37
CA ASN A 85 3.34 0.69 6.73
C ASN A 85 4.66 1.47 6.81
N HIS A 86 4.76 2.42 7.74
CA HIS A 86 6.00 3.11 8.07
C HIS A 86 6.85 2.31 9.07
N ARG A 87 8.15 2.20 8.79
CA ARG A 87 9.15 1.34 9.45
C ARG A 87 9.38 1.55 10.96
N GLU A 88 8.79 2.58 11.58
CA GLU A 88 9.04 2.94 12.99
C GLU A 88 7.98 2.41 13.98
N THR A 89 6.83 1.90 13.52
CA THR A 89 5.79 1.35 14.42
C THR A 89 6.19 0.00 15.05
N TYR A 90 7.37 -0.53 14.73
CA TYR A 90 7.73 -1.95 14.86
C TYR A 90 8.36 -2.36 16.20
N LYS A 91 8.83 -1.44 17.05
CA LYS A 91 9.58 -1.83 18.28
C LYS A 91 8.71 -2.29 19.47
N SER A 92 7.38 -2.22 19.39
CA SER A 92 6.47 -2.58 20.49
C SER A 92 5.23 -3.38 20.07
N MET A 93 5.21 -3.92 18.85
CA MET A 93 4.04 -4.65 18.35
C MET A 93 3.90 -6.02 19.02
N SER A 94 2.68 -6.32 19.48
CA SER A 94 2.35 -7.66 19.97
C SER A 94 2.48 -8.69 18.85
N ARG A 95 2.70 -9.95 19.21
CA ARG A 95 2.73 -11.09 18.28
C ARG A 95 1.53 -11.08 17.33
N ASN A 96 0.32 -10.84 17.84
CA ASN A 96 -0.90 -10.81 17.05
C ASN A 96 -0.87 -9.68 16.02
N ALA A 97 -0.43 -8.48 16.42
CA ALA A 97 -0.33 -7.35 15.51
C ALA A 97 0.67 -7.64 14.37
N CYS A 98 1.77 -8.35 14.66
CA CYS A 98 2.74 -8.78 13.64
C CYS A 98 2.13 -9.79 12.64
N VAL A 99 1.30 -10.72 13.11
CA VAL A 99 0.55 -11.64 12.24
C VAL A 99 -0.47 -10.89 11.36
N ASP A 100 -1.16 -9.91 11.93
CA ASP A 100 -2.12 -9.08 11.18
C ASP A 100 -1.44 -8.26 10.08
N LEU A 101 -0.22 -7.77 10.31
CA LEU A 101 0.55 -7.10 9.27
C LEU A 101 0.94 -8.02 8.12
N ILE A 102 1.30 -9.28 8.40
CA ILE A 102 1.57 -10.29 7.36
C ILE A 102 0.29 -10.57 6.56
N ASN A 103 -0.87 -10.68 7.23
CA ASN A 103 -2.16 -10.86 6.56
C ASN A 103 -2.51 -9.67 5.64
N GLN A 104 -2.19 -8.44 6.05
CA GLN A 104 -2.38 -7.25 5.22
C GLN A 104 -1.44 -7.21 4.03
N ALA A 105 -0.15 -7.53 4.21
CA ALA A 105 0.80 -7.63 3.10
C ALA A 105 0.34 -8.65 2.06
N ALA A 106 -0.18 -9.79 2.51
CA ALA A 106 -0.81 -10.77 1.63
C ALA A 106 -2.11 -10.25 0.97
N GLY A 107 -2.86 -9.36 1.64
CA GLY A 107 -3.95 -8.61 1.03
C GLY A 107 -3.47 -7.72 -0.11
N ARG A 108 -2.40 -6.93 0.10
CA ARG A 108 -1.81 -6.07 -0.94
C ARG A 108 -1.32 -6.86 -2.15
N ALA A 109 -0.63 -7.98 -1.93
CA ALA A 109 -0.16 -8.87 -3.00
C ALA A 109 -1.32 -9.30 -3.91
N ARG A 110 -2.42 -9.77 -3.30
CA ARG A 110 -3.64 -10.15 -4.03
C ARG A 110 -4.24 -8.98 -4.80
N THR A 111 -4.36 -7.82 -4.16
CA THR A 111 -4.92 -6.62 -4.80
C THR A 111 -4.05 -6.14 -5.97
N ARG A 112 -2.71 -6.14 -5.84
CA ARG A 112 -1.80 -5.75 -6.92
C ARG A 112 -1.97 -6.65 -8.14
N ALA A 113 -2.08 -7.96 -7.93
CA ALA A 113 -2.26 -8.93 -8.99
C ALA A 113 -3.57 -8.71 -9.78
N VAL A 114 -4.66 -8.36 -9.10
CA VAL A 114 -5.96 -8.08 -9.77
C VAL A 114 -5.98 -6.68 -10.39
N SER A 115 -5.44 -5.68 -9.69
CA SER A 115 -5.43 -4.28 -10.15
C SER A 115 -4.55 -4.06 -11.39
N GLN A 116 -3.63 -4.96 -11.70
CA GLN A 116 -2.87 -4.94 -12.97
C GLN A 116 -3.66 -5.56 -14.14
N GLY A 117 -4.76 -6.26 -13.86
CA GLY A 117 -5.73 -6.69 -14.85
C GLY A 117 -6.83 -5.64 -15.02
N ASN A 118 -7.24 -5.35 -16.26
CA ASN A 118 -8.31 -4.40 -16.59
C ASN A 118 -9.73 -4.83 -16.11
N LEU A 119 -9.83 -5.79 -15.18
CA LEU A 119 -11.07 -6.43 -14.74
C LEU A 119 -11.13 -6.46 -13.21
N LEU A 120 -12.32 -6.24 -12.66
CA LEU A 120 -12.59 -6.48 -11.25
C LEU A 120 -12.50 -7.99 -10.95
N VAL A 121 -12.17 -8.39 -9.71
CA VAL A 121 -12.01 -9.81 -9.30
C VAL A 121 -13.15 -10.69 -9.82
N MET A 122 -14.39 -10.26 -9.60
CA MET A 122 -15.58 -11.03 -9.99
C MET A 122 -15.79 -11.09 -11.52
N GLU A 123 -15.37 -10.05 -12.24
CA GLU A 123 -15.42 -10.03 -13.71
C GLU A 123 -14.38 -10.99 -14.28
N TYR A 124 -13.21 -11.06 -13.64
CA TYR A 124 -12.13 -11.97 -14.00
C TYR A 124 -12.52 -13.43 -13.79
N GLU A 125 -13.05 -13.79 -12.61
CA GLU A 125 -13.54 -15.15 -12.31
C GLU A 125 -14.63 -15.60 -13.31
N ARG A 126 -15.60 -14.71 -13.58
CA ARG A 126 -16.68 -15.00 -14.53
C ARG A 126 -16.18 -15.16 -15.96
N LEU A 127 -15.19 -14.36 -16.36
CA LEU A 127 -14.58 -14.44 -17.69
C LEU A 127 -13.80 -15.75 -17.86
N ILE A 128 -13.02 -16.18 -16.86
CA ILE A 128 -12.32 -17.48 -16.87
C ILE A 128 -13.29 -18.64 -17.05
N ILE A 129 -14.42 -18.64 -16.32
CA ILE A 129 -15.44 -19.69 -16.45
C ILE A 129 -15.99 -19.74 -17.89
N GLN A 130 -16.29 -18.59 -18.48
CA GLN A 130 -16.77 -18.52 -19.88
C GLN A 130 -15.71 -19.01 -20.87
N VAL A 131 -14.45 -18.59 -20.69
CA VAL A 131 -13.32 -19.01 -21.52
C VAL A 131 -13.13 -20.52 -21.45
N ASN A 132 -13.06 -21.10 -20.25
CA ASN A 132 -12.85 -22.54 -20.06
C ASN A 132 -14.01 -23.36 -20.63
N THR A 133 -15.25 -22.87 -20.48
CA THR A 133 -16.44 -23.52 -21.06
C THR A 133 -16.39 -23.51 -22.59
N TRP A 134 -16.04 -22.36 -23.19
CA TRP A 134 -15.92 -22.22 -24.64
C TRP A 134 -14.76 -23.05 -25.23
N ILE A 135 -13.62 -23.11 -24.52
CA ILE A 135 -12.50 -23.98 -24.87
C ILE A 135 -12.93 -25.44 -24.84
N ALA A 136 -13.62 -25.89 -23.78
CA ALA A 136 -14.11 -27.26 -23.64
C ALA A 136 -15.15 -27.63 -24.71
N ALA A 137 -15.92 -26.65 -25.21
CA ALA A 137 -16.85 -26.83 -26.32
C ALA A 137 -16.18 -26.86 -27.71
N GLY A 138 -14.84 -26.78 -27.78
CA GLY A 138 -14.10 -26.87 -29.05
C GLY A 138 -13.82 -25.53 -29.73
N ARG A 139 -14.00 -24.40 -29.02
CA ARG A 139 -13.70 -23.04 -29.52
C ARG A 139 -14.53 -22.65 -30.75
N ASP A 140 -15.83 -22.91 -30.74
CA ASP A 140 -16.71 -22.54 -31.87
C ASP A 140 -16.73 -21.01 -32.06
N SER A 141 -16.27 -20.56 -33.22
CA SER A 141 -16.24 -19.14 -33.61
C SER A 141 -17.63 -18.50 -33.71
N ALA A 142 -18.69 -19.29 -33.87
CA ALA A 142 -20.07 -18.79 -33.91
C ALA A 142 -20.68 -18.59 -32.51
N ASP A 143 -20.08 -19.17 -31.47
CA ASP A 143 -20.60 -19.18 -30.09
C ASP A 143 -19.60 -18.63 -29.07
N VAL A 144 -18.90 -17.55 -29.45
CA VAL A 144 -17.96 -16.85 -28.55
C VAL A 144 -18.74 -16.17 -27.42
N PRO A 145 -18.45 -16.46 -26.13
CA PRO A 145 -19.14 -15.83 -25.01
C PRO A 145 -19.02 -14.31 -25.00
N GLY A 146 -20.08 -13.62 -24.57
CA GLY A 146 -20.17 -12.16 -24.65
C GLY A 146 -19.04 -11.40 -23.96
N MET A 147 -18.58 -11.84 -22.77
CA MET A 147 -17.47 -11.17 -22.09
C MET A 147 -16.13 -11.41 -22.79
N LEU A 148 -15.89 -12.61 -23.32
CA LEU A 148 -14.69 -12.92 -24.10
C LEU A 148 -14.66 -12.12 -25.41
N ASN A 149 -15.80 -12.05 -26.11
CA ASN A 149 -15.90 -11.27 -27.35
C ASN A 149 -15.68 -9.77 -27.09
N SER A 150 -16.26 -9.25 -26.01
CA SER A 150 -16.03 -7.86 -25.58
C SER A 150 -14.56 -7.62 -25.28
N TYR A 151 -13.92 -8.48 -24.48
CA TYR A 151 -12.49 -8.35 -24.15
C TYR A 151 -11.61 -8.40 -25.40
N ALA A 152 -11.85 -9.37 -26.29
CA ALA A 152 -11.12 -9.55 -27.54
C ALA A 152 -11.22 -8.28 -28.42
N THR A 153 -12.43 -7.74 -28.56
CA THR A 153 -12.69 -6.51 -29.33
C THR A 153 -11.94 -5.31 -28.75
N HIS A 154 -12.06 -5.05 -27.44
CA HIS A 154 -11.41 -3.91 -26.80
C HIS A 154 -9.88 -4.03 -26.78
N SER A 155 -9.36 -5.25 -26.73
CA SER A 155 -7.92 -5.52 -26.70
C SER A 155 -7.30 -5.67 -28.09
N GLY A 156 -8.10 -5.55 -29.17
CA GLY A 156 -7.63 -5.76 -30.54
C GLY A 156 -7.13 -7.19 -30.82
N MET A 157 -7.62 -8.16 -30.05
CA MET A 157 -7.24 -9.57 -30.15
C MET A 157 -8.34 -10.38 -30.86
N THR A 158 -7.96 -11.52 -31.44
CA THR A 158 -8.95 -12.54 -31.81
C THR A 158 -9.51 -13.20 -30.54
N ALA A 159 -10.72 -13.77 -30.61
CA ALA A 159 -11.31 -14.49 -29.48
C ALA A 159 -10.40 -15.63 -28.97
N THR A 160 -9.73 -16.34 -29.88
CA THR A 160 -8.76 -17.39 -29.54
C THR A 160 -7.55 -16.84 -28.79
N ASN A 161 -6.91 -15.78 -29.29
CA ASN A 161 -5.75 -15.18 -28.63
C ASN A 161 -6.12 -14.57 -27.29
N ALA A 162 -7.30 -13.94 -27.20
CA ALA A 162 -7.84 -13.42 -25.95
C ALA A 162 -8.07 -14.54 -24.93
N ALA A 163 -8.65 -15.67 -25.35
CA ALA A 163 -8.87 -16.82 -24.49
C ALA A 163 -7.54 -17.40 -23.96
N ASP A 164 -6.55 -17.59 -24.83
CA ASP A 164 -5.23 -18.10 -24.44
C ASP A 164 -4.51 -17.13 -23.48
N TYR A 165 -4.62 -15.82 -23.72
CA TYR A 165 -4.11 -14.79 -22.82
C TYR A 165 -4.78 -14.85 -21.44
N ILE A 166 -6.11 -14.97 -21.39
CA ILE A 166 -6.88 -15.03 -20.14
C ILE A 166 -6.50 -16.29 -19.34
N VAL A 167 -6.34 -17.44 -19.99
CA VAL A 167 -5.89 -18.68 -19.34
C VAL A 167 -4.49 -18.52 -18.78
N ALA A 168 -3.54 -18.01 -19.57
CA ALA A 168 -2.17 -17.80 -19.10
C ALA A 168 -2.10 -16.80 -17.93
N ALA A 169 -2.90 -15.73 -17.97
CA ALA A 169 -3.03 -14.81 -16.86
C ALA A 169 -3.65 -15.48 -15.63
N SER A 170 -4.59 -16.41 -15.81
CA SER A 170 -5.24 -17.15 -14.72
C SER A 170 -4.24 -18.06 -14.02
N ASP A 171 -3.43 -18.78 -14.78
CA ASP A 171 -2.40 -19.67 -14.23
C ASP A 171 -1.34 -18.88 -13.43
N ALA A 172 -0.95 -17.71 -13.94
CA ALA A 172 -0.04 -16.81 -13.24
C ALA A 172 -0.67 -16.28 -11.94
N TYR A 173 -1.95 -15.93 -11.98
CA TYR A 173 -2.70 -15.47 -10.82
C TYR A 173 -2.85 -16.56 -9.75
N ASP A 174 -3.21 -17.79 -10.15
CA ASP A 174 -3.32 -18.93 -9.23
C ASP A 174 -1.99 -19.26 -8.57
N THR A 175 -0.89 -19.18 -9.34
CA THR A 175 0.46 -19.35 -8.80
C THR A 175 0.78 -18.27 -7.76
N LEU A 176 0.43 -17.00 -8.03
CA LEU A 176 0.62 -15.90 -7.09
C LEU A 176 -0.24 -16.08 -5.83
N LEU A 177 -1.50 -16.51 -5.96
CA LEU A 177 -2.38 -16.79 -4.84
C LEU A 177 -1.83 -17.90 -3.95
N ALA A 178 -1.37 -19.00 -4.54
CA ALA A 178 -0.76 -20.11 -3.81
C ALA A 178 0.49 -19.64 -3.05
N ASN A 179 1.40 -18.93 -3.73
CA ASN A 179 2.60 -18.38 -3.11
C ASN A 179 2.27 -17.40 -1.96
N THR A 180 1.29 -16.53 -2.17
CA THR A 180 0.82 -15.58 -1.16
C THR A 180 0.24 -16.30 0.05
N TYR A 181 -0.59 -17.33 -0.17
CA TYR A 181 -1.19 -18.14 0.89
C TYR A 181 -0.12 -18.84 1.73
N ASP A 182 0.81 -19.54 1.06
CA ASP A 182 1.89 -20.28 1.71
C ASP A 182 2.78 -19.34 2.53
N LYS A 183 3.18 -18.20 1.94
CA LYS A 183 4.08 -17.25 2.61
C LYS A 183 3.42 -16.56 3.80
N ARG A 184 2.13 -16.23 3.69
CA ARG A 184 1.35 -15.70 4.82
C ARG A 184 1.30 -16.70 5.98
N HIS A 185 1.04 -17.97 5.69
CA HIS A 185 0.99 -19.00 6.72
C HIS A 185 2.35 -19.33 7.33
N GLN A 186 3.41 -19.40 6.52
CA GLN A 186 4.79 -19.54 6.99
C GLN A 186 5.17 -18.38 7.92
N GLY A 187 4.84 -17.14 7.53
CA GLY A 187 5.11 -15.95 8.33
C GLY A 187 4.35 -15.96 9.67
N ALA A 188 3.06 -16.30 9.64
CA ALA A 188 2.28 -16.41 10.87
C ALA A 188 2.83 -17.49 11.81
N ALA A 189 3.21 -18.66 11.27
CA ALA A 189 3.83 -19.73 12.06
C ALA A 189 5.18 -19.30 12.66
N ALA A 190 6.02 -18.61 11.88
CA ALA A 190 7.31 -18.11 12.35
C ALA A 190 7.17 -17.07 13.47
N VAL A 191 6.23 -16.12 13.33
CA VAL A 191 5.94 -15.13 14.39
C VAL A 191 5.39 -15.80 15.65
N ASN A 192 4.59 -16.86 15.51
CA ASN A 192 4.06 -17.61 16.64
C ASN A 192 5.14 -18.45 17.35
N ALA A 193 6.14 -18.93 16.63
CA ALA A 193 7.26 -19.70 17.17
C ALA A 193 8.35 -18.81 17.80
N ALA A 194 8.44 -17.54 17.42
CA ALA A 194 9.41 -16.60 17.97
C ALA A 194 9.18 -16.32 19.46
N THR A 195 10.27 -16.10 20.20
CA THR A 195 10.25 -15.74 21.63
C THR A 195 10.40 -14.23 21.87
N GLU A 196 11.06 -13.54 20.95
CA GLU A 196 11.29 -12.09 20.92
C GLU A 196 11.41 -11.61 19.45
N ASP A 197 11.57 -10.30 19.24
CA ASP A 197 11.76 -9.70 17.91
C ASP A 197 10.70 -10.07 16.84
N TYR A 198 9.44 -10.24 17.27
CA TYR A 198 8.30 -10.57 16.42
C TYR A 198 8.21 -9.69 15.17
N ALA A 199 8.52 -8.40 15.33
CA ALA A 199 8.50 -7.42 14.27
C ALA A 199 9.58 -7.68 13.20
N VAL A 200 10.79 -8.07 13.60
CA VAL A 200 11.88 -8.41 12.66
C VAL A 200 11.51 -9.68 11.88
N VAL A 201 10.98 -10.69 12.59
CA VAL A 201 10.49 -11.92 11.96
C VAL A 201 9.40 -11.58 10.96
N ALA A 202 8.38 -10.81 11.36
CA ALA A 202 7.28 -10.44 10.49
C ALA A 202 7.74 -9.62 9.27
N GLN A 203 8.67 -8.69 9.45
CA GLN A 203 9.16 -7.83 8.37
C GLN A 203 9.76 -8.64 7.21
N THR A 204 10.46 -9.75 7.50
CA THR A 204 11.01 -10.63 6.47
C THR A 204 9.92 -11.17 5.53
N TYR A 205 8.75 -11.53 6.08
CA TYR A 205 7.63 -12.02 5.29
C TYR A 205 6.83 -10.90 4.63
N ILE A 206 6.69 -9.76 5.30
CA ILE A 206 6.06 -8.56 4.73
C ILE A 206 6.82 -8.09 3.49
N ASP A 207 8.15 -7.97 3.59
CA ASP A 207 9.00 -7.57 2.47
C ASP A 207 8.83 -8.51 1.28
N TYR A 208 8.85 -9.83 1.51
CA TYR A 208 8.60 -10.81 0.45
C TYR A 208 7.21 -10.62 -0.17
N LEU A 209 6.16 -10.55 0.65
CA LEU A 209 4.80 -10.38 0.18
C LEU A 209 4.61 -9.06 -0.58
N ASP A 210 5.36 -8.01 -0.24
CA ASP A 210 5.33 -6.73 -0.95
C ASP A 210 6.08 -6.77 -2.30
N THR A 211 6.90 -7.78 -2.57
CA THR A 211 7.49 -8.02 -3.90
C THR A 211 6.61 -8.82 -4.86
N LEU A 212 5.55 -9.47 -4.36
CA LEU A 212 4.55 -10.17 -5.18
C LEU A 212 3.57 -9.17 -5.82
#